data_AF-A0AAE7GVL1-F1
#
_entry.id   AF-A0AAE7GVL1-F1
#
_cell.length_a   1.000
_cell.length_b   1.000
_cell.length_c   1.000
_cell.angle_alpha   90.00
_cell.angle_beta   90.00
_cell.angle_gamma   90.00
#
_symmetry.space_group_name_H-M   'P 1'
#
loop_
_entity.id
_entity.type
_entity.pdbx_description
1 polymer ?
#
loop_
_entity_poly.entity_id
_entity_poly.type
_entity_poly.pdbx_seq_one_letter_code
_entity_poly.pdbx_strand_id
1 'polypeptide(L)'
;MAKSAKCLFCGKPATLLCDGIIGWDADEDKNHHLSNARGIFTCDAPMCADCGTWHGNIFFSGRAGGMETRDYCPLCEALHVKGEVIREDHNRKGKAIREPALQKEQAAIIRQAHWNSYLNAHRRELNAIQGGGQQCLPF
;
A
#
# COMPACT_ATOMS: atom_id res chain seq x y z
N MET A 1 24.78 1.26 -7.45
CA MET A 1 23.85 0.19 -7.87
C MET A 1 23.02 -0.19 -6.65
N ALA A 2 21.73 0.16 -6.61
CA ALA A 2 20.88 -0.15 -5.48
C ALA A 2 20.82 -1.67 -5.29
N LYS A 3 21.07 -2.17 -4.06
CA LYS A 3 20.90 -3.59 -3.73
C LYS A 3 19.54 -4.02 -4.24
N SER A 4 19.46 -5.06 -5.07
CA SER A 4 18.18 -5.58 -5.53
C SER A 4 17.37 -5.95 -4.31
N ALA A 5 16.35 -5.15 -4.02
CA ALA A 5 15.45 -5.45 -2.91
C ALA A 5 14.81 -6.80 -3.21
N LYS A 6 14.75 -7.69 -2.23
CA LYS A 6 13.98 -8.93 -2.35
C LYS A 6 12.52 -8.60 -2.06
N CYS A 7 11.62 -9.29 -2.74
CA CYS A 7 10.20 -9.30 -2.43
C CYS A 7 10.02 -9.72 -0.98
N LEU A 8 9.34 -8.90 -0.19
CA LEU A 8 9.10 -9.15 1.23
C LEU A 8 8.25 -10.43 1.44
N PHE A 9 7.47 -10.82 0.44
CA PHE A 9 6.45 -11.87 0.53
C PHE A 9 6.97 -13.24 0.07
N CYS A 10 7.69 -13.30 -1.05
CA CYS A 10 8.14 -14.57 -1.65
C CYS A 10 9.67 -14.70 -1.78
N GLY A 11 10.44 -13.65 -1.45
CA GLY A 11 11.90 -13.67 -1.51
C GLY A 11 12.53 -13.58 -2.91
N LYS A 12 11.74 -13.63 -3.99
CA LYS A 12 12.18 -13.34 -5.37
C LYS A 12 12.70 -11.90 -5.51
N PRO A 13 13.40 -11.52 -6.59
CA PRO A 13 13.75 -10.12 -6.83
C PRO A 13 12.50 -9.22 -6.86
N ALA A 14 12.52 -8.11 -6.13
CA ALA A 14 11.45 -7.12 -6.17
C ALA A 14 11.59 -6.27 -7.44
N THR A 15 10.46 -6.08 -8.11
CA THR A 15 10.34 -5.29 -9.35
C THR A 15 9.38 -4.11 -9.17
N LEU A 16 8.59 -4.09 -8.10
CA LEU A 16 7.54 -3.12 -7.82
C LEU A 16 7.60 -2.66 -6.36
N LEU A 17 6.95 -1.53 -6.09
CA LEU A 17 6.67 -1.00 -4.75
C LEU A 17 5.17 -0.92 -4.55
N CYS A 18 4.71 -1.11 -3.32
CA CYS A 18 3.28 -1.08 -2.99
C CYS A 18 2.76 0.34 -2.76
N ASP A 19 1.68 0.70 -3.44
CA ASP A 19 1.05 2.03 -3.42
C ASP A 19 -0.08 2.17 -2.38
N GLY A 20 -0.21 1.21 -1.47
CA GLY A 20 -1.15 1.28 -0.35
C GLY A 20 -0.91 2.54 0.50
N ILE A 21 -1.93 3.37 0.68
CA ILE A 21 -1.80 4.66 1.37
C ILE A 21 -1.72 4.44 2.89
N ILE A 22 -0.68 5.01 3.49
CA ILE A 22 -0.50 5.06 4.94
C ILE A 22 -1.12 6.34 5.51
N GLY A 23 -0.93 7.46 4.82
CA GLY A 23 -1.37 8.79 5.26
C GLY A 23 -0.85 9.89 4.36
N TRP A 24 -1.04 11.12 4.80
CA TRP A 24 -0.78 12.32 4.00
C TRP A 24 0.28 13.19 4.67
N ASP A 25 1.22 13.69 3.88
CA ASP A 25 2.07 14.81 4.29
C ASP A 25 1.25 16.09 4.09
N ALA A 26 0.54 16.49 5.13
CA ALA A 26 -0.40 17.60 5.09
C ALA A 26 -0.53 18.22 6.49
N ASP A 27 -1.01 19.46 6.53
CA ASP A 27 -1.37 20.11 7.79
C ASP A 27 -2.81 19.76 8.13
N GLU A 28 -3.10 19.59 9.41
CA GLU A 28 -4.46 19.28 9.88
C GLU A 28 -4.99 20.43 10.73
N ASP A 29 -6.17 20.93 10.38
CA ASP A 29 -6.83 21.99 11.15
C ASP A 29 -7.54 21.45 12.40
N LYS A 30 -8.13 22.36 13.19
CA LYS A 30 -8.88 22.02 14.41
C LYS A 30 -10.13 21.15 14.16
N ASN A 31 -10.59 21.06 12.92
CA ASN A 31 -11.75 20.28 12.50
C ASN A 31 -11.35 18.97 11.81
N HIS A 32 -10.07 18.59 11.87
CA HIS A 32 -9.53 17.40 11.23
C HIS A 32 -9.66 17.42 9.70
N HIS A 33 -9.55 18.61 9.10
CA HIS A 33 -9.46 18.78 7.66
C HIS A 33 -7.99 18.89 7.23
N LEU A 34 -7.66 18.16 6.16
CA LEU A 34 -6.36 18.26 5.52
C LEU A 34 -6.26 19.59 4.76
N SER A 35 -5.18 20.31 5.02
CA SER A 35 -4.78 21.52 4.33
C SER A 35 -3.32 21.39 3.93
N ASN A 36 -2.87 22.17 2.93
CA ASN A 36 -1.48 22.16 2.45
C ASN A 36 -0.93 20.75 2.18
N ALA A 37 -1.63 19.95 1.38
CA ALA A 37 -1.16 18.61 1.02
C ALA A 37 0.12 18.70 0.16
N ARG A 38 1.22 18.21 0.73
CA ARG A 38 2.56 18.20 0.12
C ARG A 38 2.88 16.87 -0.54
N GLY A 39 2.25 15.78 -0.10
CA GLY A 39 2.45 14.46 -0.66
C GLY A 39 1.67 13.36 0.04
N ILE A 40 1.84 12.14 -0.47
CA ILE A 40 1.22 10.92 0.06
C ILE A 40 2.31 10.01 0.59
N PHE A 41 2.08 9.42 1.76
CA PHE A 41 2.92 8.34 2.27
C PHE A 41 2.32 7.00 1.88
N THR A 42 3.10 6.23 1.13
CA THR A 42 2.75 4.90 0.63
C THR A 42 3.46 3.79 1.41
N CYS A 43 2.92 2.58 1.30
CA CYS A 43 3.43 1.37 1.92
C CYS A 43 4.86 1.07 1.47
N ASP A 44 5.20 1.34 0.20
CA ASP A 44 6.52 1.14 -0.40
C ASP A 44 7.11 -0.25 -0.16
N ALA A 45 6.27 -1.25 0.11
CA ALA A 45 6.72 -2.61 0.35
C ALA A 45 7.36 -3.14 -0.95
N PRO A 46 8.63 -3.58 -0.92
CA PRO A 46 9.26 -4.15 -2.10
C PRO A 46 8.63 -5.50 -2.42
N MET A 47 8.11 -5.64 -3.64
CA MET A 47 7.41 -6.83 -4.10
C MET A 47 7.75 -7.18 -5.54
N CYS A 48 7.53 -8.45 -5.91
CA CYS A 48 7.59 -8.87 -7.31
C CYS A 48 6.21 -8.74 -7.96
N ALA A 49 6.17 -8.67 -9.29
CA ALA A 49 4.92 -8.62 -10.06
C ALA A 49 3.93 -9.74 -9.68
N ASP A 50 4.41 -10.96 -9.46
CA ASP A 50 3.55 -12.10 -9.07
C ASP A 50 2.83 -11.91 -7.72
N CYS A 51 3.41 -11.13 -6.79
CA CYS A 51 2.83 -10.88 -5.48
C CYS A 51 2.03 -9.56 -5.44
N GLY A 52 2.25 -8.68 -6.41
CA GLY A 52 1.49 -7.44 -6.55
C GLY A 52 0.12 -7.73 -7.15
N THR A 53 -0.91 -7.10 -6.61
CA THR A 53 -2.23 -7.02 -7.24
C THR A 53 -2.37 -5.66 -7.90
N TRP A 54 -2.67 -5.65 -9.19
CA TRP A 54 -2.87 -4.42 -9.95
C TRP A 54 -4.28 -3.87 -9.72
N HIS A 55 -4.38 -2.58 -9.36
CA HIS A 55 -5.65 -1.90 -9.06
C HIS A 55 -6.10 -0.90 -10.11
N GLY A 56 -5.21 -0.49 -11.00
CA GLY A 56 -5.56 0.47 -12.05
C GLY A 56 -4.41 1.36 -12.45
N ASN A 57 -4.67 2.12 -13.50
CA ASN A 57 -3.78 3.17 -13.97
C ASN A 57 -4.52 4.50 -13.96
N ILE A 58 -3.86 5.54 -13.46
CA ILE A 58 -4.30 6.92 -13.62
C ILE A 58 -3.48 7.52 -14.75
N PHE A 59 -4.18 7.95 -15.80
CA PHE A 59 -3.59 8.66 -16.92
C PHE A 59 -3.86 10.15 -16.76
N PHE A 60 -2.80 10.96 -16.73
CA PHE A 60 -2.92 12.41 -16.74
C PHE A 60 -2.44 12.96 -18.08
N SER A 61 -3.37 13.52 -18.86
CA SER A 61 -3.07 14.21 -20.10
C SER A 61 -2.79 15.69 -19.81
N GLY A 62 -1.55 16.14 -20.09
CA GLY A 62 -1.12 17.51 -19.89
C GLY A 62 0.32 17.72 -20.41
N ARG A 63 0.89 18.90 -20.19
CA ARG A 63 2.23 19.26 -20.69
C ARG A 63 3.35 18.35 -20.14
N ALA A 64 3.14 17.78 -18.95
CA ALA A 64 4.01 16.80 -18.30
C ALA A 64 3.32 15.43 -18.17
N GLY A 65 2.42 15.11 -19.12
CA GLY A 65 1.54 13.94 -19.02
C GLY A 65 2.26 12.65 -18.66
N GLY A 66 1.54 11.75 -18.00
CA GLY A 66 2.12 10.53 -17.46
C GLY A 66 1.07 9.51 -17.06
N MET A 67 1.57 8.37 -16.62
CA MET A 67 0.81 7.21 -16.18
C MET A 67 1.31 6.83 -14.80
N GLU A 68 0.41 6.78 -13.85
CA GLU A 68 0.67 6.25 -12.52
C GLU A 68 -0.07 4.93 -12.38
N THR A 69 0.66 3.85 -12.17
CA THR A 69 0.08 2.54 -11.87
C THR A 69 -0.15 2.45 -10.37
N ARG A 70 -1.22 1.74 -9.96
CA ARG A 70 -1.52 1.50 -8.56
C ARG A 70 -1.46 0.01 -8.31
N ASP A 71 -0.43 -0.42 -7.59
CA ASP A 71 -0.15 -1.81 -7.28
C ASP A 71 -0.15 -2.04 -5.76
N TYR A 72 -0.92 -3.01 -5.28
CA TYR A 72 -0.99 -3.36 -3.87
C TYR A 72 -0.25 -4.64 -3.55
N CYS A 73 0.41 -4.66 -2.40
CA CYS A 73 0.95 -5.88 -1.82
C CYS A 73 -0.19 -6.72 -1.20
N PRO A 74 0.05 -8.01 -0.90
CA PRO A 74 -0.98 -8.89 -0.33
C PRO A 74 -1.63 -8.34 0.96
N LEU A 75 -0.91 -7.55 1.75
CA LEU A 75 -1.47 -6.90 2.94
C LEU A 75 -2.43 -5.77 2.60
N CYS A 76 -2.02 -4.87 1.70
CA CYS A 76 -2.82 -3.74 1.28
C CYS A 76 -4.03 -4.20 0.47
N GLU A 77 -3.89 -5.27 -0.30
CA GLU A 77 -4.98 -5.96 -0.98
C GLU A 77 -6.03 -6.47 0.01
N ALA A 78 -5.58 -7.22 1.03
CA ALA A 78 -6.49 -7.76 2.04
C ALA A 78 -7.24 -6.68 2.82
N LEU A 79 -6.62 -5.52 3.05
CA LEU A 79 -7.28 -4.36 3.64
C LEU A 79 -8.28 -3.73 2.66
N HIS A 80 -7.89 -3.57 1.40
CA HIS A 80 -8.75 -2.99 0.36
C HIS A 80 -10.03 -3.79 0.16
N VAL A 81 -9.94 -5.11 0.06
CA VAL A 81 -11.10 -6.01 -0.08
C VAL A 81 -12.07 -5.89 1.10
N LYS A 82 -11.56 -5.64 2.31
CA LYS A 82 -12.38 -5.41 3.51
C LYS A 82 -12.92 -3.99 3.62
N GLY A 83 -12.51 -3.08 2.72
CA GLY A 83 -12.79 -1.66 2.84
C GLY A 83 -12.07 -0.98 4.01
N GLU A 84 -11.00 -1.59 4.52
CA GLU A 84 -10.18 -1.08 5.61
C GLU A 84 -8.96 -0.31 5.05
N VAL A 85 -8.33 0.51 5.91
CA VAL A 85 -7.09 1.23 5.60
C VAL A 85 -5.99 0.80 6.57
N ILE A 86 -4.73 1.02 6.21
CA ILE A 86 -3.57 0.65 7.06
C ILE A 86 -3.69 1.28 8.44
N ARG A 87 -4.16 2.53 8.49
CA ARG A 87 -4.47 3.25 9.72
C ARG A 87 -5.66 4.15 9.49
N GLU A 88 -6.74 3.89 10.20
CA GLU A 88 -7.91 4.76 10.22
C GLU A 88 -7.74 5.80 11.33
N ASP A 89 -7.94 7.07 10.98
CA ASP A 89 -8.08 8.11 11.98
C ASP A 89 -9.53 8.11 12.50
N HIS A 90 -9.68 8.00 13.82
CA HIS A 90 -10.98 8.00 14.49
C HIS A 90 -11.81 9.24 14.12
N ASN A 91 -11.17 10.40 13.96
CA ASN A 91 -11.85 11.66 13.63
C ASN A 91 -12.23 11.78 12.15
N ARG A 92 -11.80 10.81 11.33
CA ARG A 92 -11.98 10.78 9.88
C ARG A 92 -12.67 9.52 9.38
N LYS A 93 -13.13 8.67 10.31
CA LYS A 93 -13.95 7.50 10.00
C LYS A 93 -15.20 7.93 9.22
N GLY A 94 -15.44 7.27 8.08
CA GLY A 94 -16.56 7.57 7.20
C GLY A 94 -16.40 8.82 6.31
N LYS A 95 -15.28 9.55 6.38
CA LYS A 95 -14.96 10.62 5.42
C LYS A 95 -14.36 10.04 4.13
N ALA A 96 -14.35 10.84 3.06
CA ALA A 96 -13.78 10.44 1.76
C ALA A 96 -12.29 10.11 1.84
N ILE A 97 -11.53 10.84 2.67
CA ILE A 97 -10.12 10.57 2.98
C ILE A 97 -10.06 10.14 4.45
N ARG A 98 -9.71 8.88 4.68
CA ARG A 98 -9.77 8.22 5.99
C ARG A 98 -8.40 8.18 6.69
N GLU A 99 -7.33 8.35 5.93
CA GLU A 99 -5.95 8.22 6.37
C GLU A 99 -5.46 9.53 7.04
N PRO A 100 -4.70 9.45 8.13
CA PRO A 100 -4.29 10.62 8.92
C PRO A 100 -3.26 11.51 8.21
N ALA A 101 -3.13 12.75 8.71
CA ALA A 101 -1.94 13.56 8.47
C ALA A 101 -0.77 13.02 9.30
N LEU A 102 0.40 12.86 8.69
CA LEU A 102 1.57 12.26 9.34
C LEU A 102 2.84 13.06 9.07
N GLN A 103 3.78 12.97 10.01
CA GLN A 103 5.17 13.33 9.76
C GLN A 103 5.92 12.16 9.10
N LYS A 104 7.04 12.46 8.43
CA LYS A 104 7.84 11.47 7.70
C LYS A 104 8.32 10.32 8.61
N GLU A 105 8.72 10.66 9.83
CA GLU A 105 9.20 9.71 10.83
C GLU A 105 8.07 8.76 11.29
N GLN A 106 6.87 9.30 11.49
CA GLN A 106 5.70 8.51 11.86
C GLN A 106 5.30 7.56 10.72
N ALA A 107 5.31 8.05 9.48
CA ALA A 107 5.05 7.22 8.31
C ALA A 107 6.06 6.07 8.19
N ALA A 108 7.36 6.34 8.44
CA ALA A 108 8.39 5.32 8.41
C ALA A 108 8.18 4.22 9.49
N ILE A 109 7.80 4.61 10.71
CA ILE A 109 7.48 3.65 11.78
C ILE A 109 6.26 2.81 11.42
N ILE A 110 5.19 3.43 10.93
CA ILE A 110 3.96 2.72 10.54
C ILE A 110 4.26 1.76 9.39
N ARG A 111 5.07 2.17 8.42
CA ARG A 111 5.51 1.33 7.31
C ARG A 111 6.21 0.07 7.80
N GLN A 112 7.21 0.22 8.68
CA GLN A 112 7.93 -0.91 9.26
C GLN A 112 7.00 -1.82 10.08
N ALA A 113 6.11 -1.25 10.90
CA ALA A 113 5.15 -2.02 11.68
C ALA A 113 4.16 -2.80 10.79
N HIS A 114 3.68 -2.18 9.72
CA HIS A 114 2.79 -2.79 8.74
C HIS A 114 3.45 -3.99 8.07
N TRP A 115 4.69 -3.83 7.60
CA TRP A 115 5.50 -4.92 7.04
C TRP A 115 5.76 -6.03 8.06
N ASN A 116 6.16 -5.68 9.28
CA ASN A 116 6.49 -6.63 10.34
C ASN A 116 5.28 -7.44 10.78
N SER A 117 4.06 -6.90 10.68
CA SER A 117 2.82 -7.63 10.99
C SER A 117 2.68 -8.91 10.14
N TYR A 118 3.27 -8.93 8.94
CA TYR A 118 3.31 -10.11 8.06
C TYR A 118 4.39 -11.12 8.46
N LEU A 119 5.50 -10.67 9.07
CA LEU A 119 6.61 -11.53 9.48
C LEU A 119 6.30 -12.36 10.74
N ASN A 120 5.16 -12.09 11.39
CA ASN A 120 4.64 -12.95 12.47
C ASN A 120 4.33 -14.35 11.94
N ALA A 121 4.82 -15.38 12.64
CA ALA A 121 4.71 -16.79 12.25
C ALA A 121 3.26 -17.21 11.90
N HIS A 122 2.28 -16.70 12.66
CA HIS A 122 0.85 -16.99 12.45
C HIS A 122 0.29 -16.48 11.10
N ARG A 123 0.79 -15.35 10.56
CA ARG A 123 0.37 -14.85 9.24
C ARG A 123 1.13 -15.51 8.09
N ARG A 124 2.32 -16.07 8.32
CA ARG A 124 3.02 -16.90 7.30
C ARG A 124 2.24 -18.16 6.95
N GLU A 125 1.64 -18.82 7.94
CA GLU A 125 0.79 -20.02 7.72
C GLU A 125 -0.43 -19.73 6.85
N LEU A 126 -1.09 -18.58 7.03
CA LEU A 126 -2.23 -18.15 6.20
C LEU A 126 -1.85 -17.94 4.73
N ASN A 127 -0.63 -17.48 4.44
CA ASN A 127 -0.16 -17.27 3.05
C ASN A 127 0.19 -18.58 2.34
N ALA A 128 0.63 -19.61 3.06
CA ALA A 128 0.84 -20.94 2.47
C ALA A 128 -0.47 -21.53 1.90
N ILE A 129 -1.62 -21.08 2.41
CA ILE A 129 -2.95 -21.52 1.97
C ILE A 129 -3.44 -20.72 0.73
N GLN A 130 -2.89 -19.54 0.47
CA GLN A 130 -3.32 -18.65 -0.64
C GLN A 130 -2.63 -18.93 -1.99
N GLY A 131 -1.88 -20.04 -2.11
CA GLY A 131 -1.38 -20.55 -3.39
C GLY A 131 -2.47 -21.28 -4.19
N GLY A 132 -3.58 -20.61 -4.52
CA GLY A 132 -4.67 -21.14 -5.33
C GLY A 132 -4.54 -20.65 -6.78
N GLY A 133 -4.08 -21.52 -7.66
CA GLY A 133 -3.72 -21.22 -9.05
C GLY A 133 -4.82 -20.52 -9.87
N GLN A 134 -4.34 -19.79 -10.88
CA GLN A 134 -5.12 -19.26 -11.99
C GLN A 134 -6.08 -20.33 -12.53
N GLN A 135 -7.39 -20.15 -12.35
CA GLN A 135 -8.39 -20.95 -13.04
C GLN A 135 -8.49 -20.45 -14.48
N CYS A 136 -7.77 -21.10 -15.38
CA CYS A 136 -8.04 -20.99 -16.82
C CYS A 136 -9.33 -21.76 -17.11
N LEU A 137 -10.34 -21.08 -17.67
CA LEU A 137 -11.50 -21.75 -18.25
C LEU A 137 -11.03 -22.59 -19.46
N PRO A 138 -11.47 -23.85 -19.60
CA PRO A 138 -11.28 -24.57 -20.85
C PRO A 138 -12.12 -23.89 -21.94
N PHE A 139 -11.46 -23.69 -23.08
CA PHE A 139 -12.00 -23.17 -24.34
C PHE A 139 -13.18 -24.00 -24.85
#